data_AF-A0A7W8N376-F1
#
_entry.id   AF-A0A7W8N376-F1
#
_cell.length_a   1.000
_cell.length_b   1.000
_cell.length_c   1.000
_cell.angle_alpha   90.00
_cell.angle_beta   90.00
_cell.angle_gamma   90.00
#
_symmetry.space_group_name_H-M   'P 1'
#
loop_
_entity.id
_entity.type
_entity.pdbx_description
1 polymer ?
#
loop_
_entity_poly.entity_id
_entity_poly.type
_entity_poly.pdbx_seq_one_letter_code
_entity_poly.pdbx_strand_id
1 'polypeptide(L)'
;MILSSTITITLAQPAPAHRAGVGFRAPVAQSRPAPGLEPKRNQEHLAQWMNRHSNLPLAEQQRALENEPGFRDLPPPTQQRMRDRLTQLNNMTPEQRQRILDRTEAMERLTLPQRQQVRGAMQQLGGLPEDRRRLVARAFRDLREMPQPQRQAILDSDRFRGQFSDQERSTLSNLLAVEPYLPVRRPNDGTTYGK
;
A
#
# COMPACT_ATOMS: atom_id res chain seq x y z
N MET A 1 -36.95 0.15 47.38
CA MET A 1 -36.97 0.45 45.93
C MET A 1 -37.74 -0.68 45.28
N ILE A 2 -38.92 -0.36 44.77
CA ILE A 2 -40.06 -1.25 44.65
C ILE A 2 -40.34 -1.57 43.17
N LEU A 3 -40.60 -2.85 42.91
CA LEU A 3 -41.43 -3.48 41.87
C LEU A 3 -40.89 -3.68 40.43
N SER A 4 -40.59 -4.96 40.20
CA SER A 4 -40.94 -5.76 39.02
C SER A 4 -42.28 -5.39 38.38
N SER A 5 -42.40 -5.57 37.06
CA SER A 5 -43.69 -5.87 36.44
C SER A 5 -43.53 -6.85 35.27
N THR A 6 -44.35 -7.88 35.37
CA THR A 6 -44.51 -9.05 34.51
C THR A 6 -45.60 -8.82 33.46
N ILE A 7 -45.35 -9.35 32.25
CA ILE A 7 -46.23 -10.17 31.38
C ILE A 7 -47.71 -9.76 31.25
N THR A 8 -48.15 -9.50 30.00
CA THR A 8 -49.40 -10.08 29.48
C THR A 8 -49.29 -10.42 28.00
N ILE A 9 -49.69 -11.65 27.68
CA ILE A 9 -49.79 -12.28 26.35
C ILE A 9 -51.06 -11.80 25.63
N THR A 10 -51.02 -11.68 24.31
CA THR A 10 -52.21 -11.96 23.47
C THR A 10 -51.78 -12.63 22.18
N LEU A 11 -52.15 -13.91 22.05
CA LEU A 11 -52.21 -14.64 20.80
C LEU A 11 -53.55 -14.31 20.14
N ALA A 12 -53.54 -13.95 18.85
CA ALA A 12 -54.71 -14.08 17.98
C ALA A 12 -54.24 -14.57 16.60
N GLN A 13 -54.69 -15.77 16.24
CA GLN A 13 -54.69 -16.42 14.93
C GLN A 13 -56.17 -16.64 14.55
N PRO A 14 -56.56 -17.06 13.33
CA PRO A 14 -56.01 -16.84 11.97
C PRO A 14 -57.12 -16.52 10.92
N ALA A 15 -56.75 -16.59 9.63
CA ALA A 15 -57.55 -17.04 8.47
C ALA A 15 -58.00 -15.95 7.44
N PRO A 16 -58.39 -16.33 6.20
CA PRO A 16 -57.62 -16.02 5.00
C PRO A 16 -58.46 -15.33 3.89
N ALA A 17 -57.82 -14.78 2.85
CA ALA A 17 -58.37 -14.75 1.49
C ALA A 17 -57.37 -14.08 0.53
N HIS A 18 -57.44 -14.53 -0.71
CA HIS A 18 -56.44 -14.35 -1.75
C HIS A 18 -56.71 -13.12 -2.61
N ARG A 19 -55.66 -12.75 -3.36
CA ARG A 19 -55.69 -12.22 -4.73
C ARG A 19 -55.84 -10.70 -4.89
N ALA A 20 -54.72 -10.07 -5.26
CA ALA A 20 -54.58 -9.40 -6.56
C ALA A 20 -53.11 -8.99 -6.75
N GLY A 21 -52.52 -9.43 -7.86
CA GLY A 21 -51.16 -9.07 -8.22
C GLY A 21 -51.09 -7.61 -8.65
N VAL A 22 -50.14 -6.88 -8.08
CA VAL A 22 -49.60 -5.65 -8.67
C VAL A 22 -48.08 -5.75 -8.53
N GLY A 23 -47.42 -6.06 -9.64
CA GLY A 23 -45.97 -6.19 -9.70
C GLY A 23 -45.31 -4.84 -9.54
N PHE A 24 -44.81 -4.53 -8.34
CA PHE A 24 -43.87 -3.45 -8.14
C PHE A 24 -42.47 -3.93 -8.54
N ARG A 25 -42.13 -3.80 -9.83
CA ARG A 25 -40.73 -3.81 -10.28
C ARG A 25 -40.09 -2.52 -9.78
N ALA A 26 -39.34 -2.60 -8.68
CA ALA A 26 -38.39 -1.56 -8.34
C ALA A 26 -37.38 -1.43 -9.50
N PRO A 27 -37.09 -0.22 -10.01
CA PRO A 27 -35.99 -0.06 -10.95
C PRO A 27 -34.70 -0.35 -10.19
N VAL A 28 -34.01 -1.42 -10.59
CA VAL A 28 -32.59 -1.62 -10.28
C VAL A 28 -31.86 -0.39 -10.79
N ALA A 29 -31.51 0.50 -9.86
CA ALA A 29 -30.59 1.59 -10.13
C ALA A 29 -29.29 0.95 -10.59
N GLN A 30 -29.07 0.94 -11.90
CA GLN A 30 -27.76 0.64 -12.48
C GLN A 30 -26.82 1.68 -11.89
N SER A 31 -26.04 1.27 -10.89
CA SER A 31 -24.90 2.01 -10.40
C SER A 31 -23.99 2.22 -11.59
N ARG A 32 -24.12 3.37 -12.26
CA ARG A 32 -23.13 3.84 -13.22
C ARG A 32 -21.80 3.77 -12.46
N PRO A 33 -20.79 3.04 -12.92
CA PRO A 33 -19.47 3.19 -12.36
C PRO A 33 -19.16 4.69 -12.47
N ALA A 34 -18.88 5.31 -11.32
CA ALA A 34 -18.37 6.68 -11.28
C ALA A 34 -17.24 6.74 -12.33
N PRO A 35 -17.12 7.83 -13.11
CA PRO A 35 -16.00 7.97 -14.02
C PRO A 35 -14.74 7.84 -13.18
N GLY A 36 -14.11 6.68 -13.28
CA GLY A 36 -12.84 6.39 -12.67
C GLY A 36 -11.91 7.48 -13.17
N LEU A 37 -11.25 8.15 -12.24
CA LEU A 37 -10.06 8.92 -12.52
C LEU A 37 -9.16 8.02 -13.36
N GLU A 38 -9.20 8.19 -14.68
CA GLU A 38 -8.27 7.53 -15.55
C GLU A 38 -6.88 7.91 -15.05
N PRO A 39 -5.97 6.95 -14.81
CA PRO A 39 -4.59 7.29 -14.50
C PRO A 39 -4.10 8.12 -15.69
N LYS A 40 -3.71 9.38 -15.42
CA LYS A 40 -3.21 10.30 -16.44
C LYS A 40 -2.14 9.58 -17.25
N ARG A 41 -2.50 9.18 -18.46
CA ARG A 41 -1.76 8.24 -19.32
C ARG A 41 -0.37 8.71 -19.76
N ASN A 42 0.01 9.96 -19.40
CA ASN A 42 1.23 10.62 -19.81
C ASN A 42 2.04 11.22 -18.64
N GLN A 43 1.87 10.73 -17.40
CA GLN A 43 2.82 11.09 -16.33
C GLN A 43 4.05 10.21 -16.44
N GLU A 44 5.17 10.83 -16.78
CA GLU A 44 6.46 10.17 -16.67
C GLU A 44 6.70 9.73 -15.22
N HIS A 45 7.05 8.46 -15.04
CA HIS A 45 7.43 7.93 -13.74
C HIS A 45 8.81 8.44 -13.32
N LEU A 46 9.03 8.66 -12.02
CA LEU A 46 10.30 9.20 -11.51
C LEU A 46 11.53 8.40 -11.95
N ALA A 47 11.42 7.07 -12.03
CA ALA A 47 12.51 6.21 -12.47
C ALA A 47 12.88 6.47 -13.95
N GLN A 48 11.89 6.68 -14.80
CA GLN A 48 12.07 6.99 -16.22
C GLN A 48 12.67 8.40 -16.37
N TRP A 49 12.18 9.36 -15.59
CA TRP A 49 12.70 10.74 -15.57
C TRP A 49 14.17 10.80 -15.19
N MET A 50 14.54 10.10 -14.11
CA MET A 50 15.92 10.03 -13.66
C MET A 50 16.82 9.36 -14.69
N ASN A 51 16.33 8.33 -15.39
CA ASN A 51 17.13 7.65 -16.42
C ASN A 51 17.38 8.57 -17.62
N ARG A 52 16.34 9.26 -18.12
CA ARG A 52 16.45 10.18 -19.26
C ARG A 52 17.37 11.37 -18.99
N HIS A 53 17.41 11.86 -17.75
CA HIS A 53 18.20 13.02 -17.36
C HIS A 53 19.52 12.66 -16.65
N SER A 54 19.90 11.38 -16.63
CA SER A 54 21.08 10.88 -15.91
C SER A 54 22.41 11.41 -16.44
N ASN A 55 22.44 11.86 -17.69
CA ASN A 55 23.60 12.47 -18.34
C ASN A 55 23.76 13.97 -18.06
N LEU A 56 22.76 14.61 -17.44
CA LEU A 56 22.80 16.04 -17.13
C LEU A 56 23.45 16.30 -15.76
N PRO A 57 24.21 17.39 -15.59
CA PRO A 57 24.64 17.83 -14.26
C PRO A 57 23.44 18.25 -13.39
N LEU A 58 23.58 18.18 -12.06
CA LEU A 58 22.48 18.44 -11.11
C LEU A 58 21.74 19.77 -11.37
N ALA A 59 22.47 20.85 -11.69
CA ALA A 59 21.86 22.14 -11.99
C ALA A 59 20.95 22.10 -13.23
N GLU A 60 21.33 21.32 -14.25
CA GLU A 60 20.50 21.13 -15.45
C GLU A 60 19.33 20.19 -15.17
N GLN A 61 19.51 19.15 -14.36
CA GLN A 61 18.39 18.31 -13.90
C GLN A 61 17.36 19.13 -13.11
N GLN A 62 17.80 20.05 -12.25
CA GLN A 62 16.89 20.94 -11.51
C GLN A 62 16.10 21.86 -12.45
N ARG A 63 16.76 22.43 -13.48
CA ARG A 63 16.06 23.22 -14.52
C ARG A 63 15.08 22.38 -15.32
N ALA A 64 15.43 21.14 -15.66
CA ALA A 64 14.52 20.21 -16.33
C ALA A 64 13.29 19.93 -15.46
N LEU A 65 13.49 19.65 -14.17
CA LEU A 65 12.40 19.44 -13.19
C LEU A 65 11.47 20.66 -13.10
N GLU A 66 12.01 21.88 -13.14
CA GLU A 66 11.23 23.13 -13.08
C GLU A 66 10.41 23.40 -14.35
N ASN A 67 10.79 22.77 -15.45
CA ASN A 67 10.09 22.84 -16.74
C ASN A 67 9.09 21.68 -16.93
N GLU A 68 9.00 20.75 -15.99
CA GLU A 68 8.03 19.65 -16.05
C GLU A 68 6.58 20.18 -16.02
N PRO A 69 5.67 19.59 -16.83
CA PRO A 69 4.27 19.94 -16.81
C PRO A 69 3.67 19.84 -15.40
N GLY A 70 3.05 20.93 -14.93
CA GLY A 70 2.40 20.99 -13.62
C GLY A 70 3.34 21.28 -12.44
N PHE A 71 4.66 21.36 -12.63
CA PHE A 71 5.58 21.69 -11.53
C PHE A 71 5.29 23.08 -10.94
N ARG A 72 5.09 24.07 -11.81
CA ARG A 72 4.81 25.46 -11.41
C ARG A 72 3.45 25.63 -10.70
N ASP A 73 2.53 24.70 -10.93
CA ASP A 73 1.20 24.70 -10.29
C ASP A 73 1.25 24.12 -8.86
N LEU A 74 2.35 23.46 -8.49
CA LEU A 74 2.53 22.91 -7.14
C LEU A 74 2.75 24.03 -6.12
N PRO A 75 2.28 23.89 -4.86
CA PRO A 75 2.62 24.82 -3.79
C PRO A 75 4.14 24.96 -3.61
N PRO A 76 4.68 26.14 -3.28
CA PRO A 76 6.12 26.35 -3.13
C PRO A 76 6.85 25.35 -2.22
N PRO A 77 6.28 24.92 -1.07
CA PRO A 77 6.91 23.89 -0.25
C PRO A 77 7.01 22.52 -0.96
N THR A 78 6.07 22.20 -1.85
CA THR A 78 6.11 20.96 -2.65
C THR A 78 7.17 21.05 -3.73
N GLN A 79 7.28 22.19 -4.42
CA GLN A 79 8.35 22.42 -5.39
C GLN A 79 9.73 22.25 -4.74
N GLN A 80 9.93 22.84 -3.56
CA GLN A 80 11.19 22.71 -2.83
C GLN A 80 11.48 21.26 -2.44
N ARG A 81 10.48 20.52 -1.92
CA ARG A 81 10.63 19.09 -1.61
C ARG A 81 11.05 18.27 -2.82
N MET A 82 10.55 18.58 -4.02
CA MET A 82 10.96 17.88 -5.25
C MET A 82 12.42 18.19 -5.61
N ARG A 83 12.86 19.46 -5.50
CA ARG A 83 14.26 19.85 -5.70
C ARG A 83 15.20 19.17 -4.69
N ASP A 84 14.83 19.17 -3.41
CA ASP A 84 15.61 18.54 -2.35
C ASP A 84 15.71 17.03 -2.58
N ARG A 85 14.61 16.40 -3.00
CA ARG A 85 14.57 14.97 -3.33
C ARG A 85 15.48 14.65 -4.52
N LEU A 86 15.48 15.47 -5.56
CA LEU A 86 16.36 15.32 -6.71
C LEU A 86 17.84 15.41 -6.31
N THR A 87 18.19 16.41 -5.50
CA THR A 87 19.54 16.56 -4.95
C THR A 87 19.94 15.34 -4.11
N GLN A 88 19.04 14.87 -3.25
CA GLN A 88 19.28 13.69 -2.42
C GLN A 88 19.55 12.45 -3.27
N LEU A 89 18.77 12.22 -4.33
CA LEU A 89 18.95 11.08 -5.23
C LEU A 89 20.28 11.15 -5.98
N ASN A 90 20.70 12.34 -6.42
CA ASN A 90 22.00 12.52 -7.08
C ASN A 90 23.18 12.23 -6.14
N ASN A 91 23.05 12.54 -4.86
CA ASN A 91 24.08 12.29 -3.85
C ASN A 91 24.15 10.82 -3.35
N MET A 92 23.22 9.96 -3.78
CA MET A 92 23.26 8.52 -3.46
C MET A 92 24.20 7.75 -4.38
N THR A 93 24.75 6.64 -3.88
CA THR A 93 25.37 5.61 -4.72
C THR A 93 24.35 5.08 -5.76
N PRO A 94 24.79 4.60 -6.93
CA PRO A 94 23.90 4.06 -7.95
C PRO A 94 22.95 2.98 -7.40
N GLU A 95 23.43 2.10 -6.54
CA GLU A 95 22.66 1.00 -5.97
C GLU A 95 21.59 1.52 -4.99
N GLN A 96 21.93 2.49 -4.14
CA GLN A 96 20.97 3.11 -3.23
C GLN A 96 19.90 3.89 -4.00
N ARG A 97 20.31 4.66 -5.02
CA ARG A 97 19.40 5.40 -5.89
C ARG A 97 18.43 4.45 -6.57
N GLN A 98 18.91 3.37 -7.19
CA GLN A 98 18.08 2.40 -7.89
C GLN A 98 17.03 1.79 -6.96
N ARG A 99 17.43 1.37 -5.76
CA ARG A 99 16.49 0.80 -4.77
C ARG A 99 15.37 1.76 -4.39
N ILE A 100 15.69 3.06 -4.29
CA ILE A 100 14.69 4.09 -3.99
C ILE A 100 13.74 4.27 -5.18
N LEU A 101 14.27 4.30 -6.40
CA LEU A 101 13.47 4.41 -7.62
C LEU A 101 12.55 3.20 -7.80
N ASP A 102 13.06 1.98 -7.63
CA ASP A 102 12.27 0.74 -7.70
C ASP A 102 11.15 0.74 -6.66
N ARG A 103 11.44 1.20 -5.44
CA ARG A 103 10.43 1.31 -4.37
C ARG A 103 9.36 2.34 -4.69
N THR A 104 9.74 3.49 -5.25
CA THR A 104 8.80 4.55 -5.65
C THR A 104 7.90 4.04 -6.78
N GLU A 105 8.48 3.45 -7.82
CA GLU A 105 7.77 2.86 -8.95
C GLU A 105 6.78 1.78 -8.48
N ALA A 106 7.24 0.88 -7.59
CA ALA A 106 6.40 -0.14 -6.99
C ALA A 106 5.18 0.46 -6.27
N MET A 107 5.40 1.53 -5.50
CA MET A 107 4.34 2.26 -4.80
C MET A 107 3.38 2.99 -5.74
N GLU A 108 3.89 3.56 -6.83
CA GLU A 108 3.09 4.30 -7.80
C GLU A 108 2.06 3.42 -8.50
N ARG A 109 2.40 2.15 -8.75
CA ARG A 109 1.50 1.15 -9.34
C ARG A 109 0.34 0.74 -8.42
N LEU A 110 0.42 1.07 -7.13
CA LEU A 110 -0.57 0.65 -6.14
C LEU A 110 -1.73 1.63 -6.06
N THR A 111 -2.92 1.09 -5.81
CA THR A 111 -4.10 1.88 -5.41
C THR A 111 -3.89 2.53 -4.05
N LEU A 112 -4.63 3.61 -3.75
CA LEU A 112 -4.51 4.29 -2.46
C LEU A 112 -4.72 3.36 -1.24
N PRO A 113 -5.72 2.45 -1.21
CA PRO A 113 -5.88 1.49 -0.12
C PRO A 113 -4.68 0.55 0.02
N GLN A 114 -4.15 0.03 -1.09
CA GLN A 114 -2.95 -0.81 -1.07
C GLN A 114 -1.73 -0.06 -0.53
N ARG A 115 -1.54 1.21 -0.93
CA ARG A 115 -0.46 2.05 -0.38
C ARG A 115 -0.60 2.22 1.13
N GLN A 116 -1.80 2.41 1.64
CA GLN A 116 -2.04 2.53 3.09
C GLN A 116 -1.74 1.22 3.82
N GLN A 117 -2.18 0.08 3.28
CA GLN A 117 -1.90 -1.24 3.84
C GLN A 117 -0.40 -1.51 3.92
N VAL A 118 0.35 -1.23 2.85
CA VAL A 118 1.81 -1.43 2.82
C VAL A 118 2.52 -0.46 3.77
N ARG A 119 2.08 0.80 3.87
CA ARG A 119 2.63 1.75 4.86
C ARG A 119 2.40 1.26 6.29
N GLY A 120 1.20 0.78 6.61
CA GLY A 120 0.87 0.21 7.91
C GLY A 120 1.75 -0.99 8.25
N ALA A 121 1.91 -1.92 7.31
CA ALA A 121 2.78 -3.08 7.49
C ALA A 121 4.26 -2.68 7.68
N MET A 122 4.75 -1.69 6.93
CA MET A 122 6.11 -1.16 7.11
C MET A 122 6.30 -0.48 8.47
N GLN A 123 5.29 0.23 8.98
CA GLN A 123 5.31 0.81 10.33
C GLN A 123 5.32 -0.27 11.41
N GLN A 124 4.48 -1.30 11.25
CA GLN A 124 4.46 -2.46 12.15
C GLN A 124 5.82 -3.16 12.19
N LEU A 125 6.41 -3.45 11.02
CA LEU A 125 7.75 -4.03 10.92
C LEU A 125 8.82 -3.15 11.58
N GLY A 126 8.73 -1.83 11.39
CA GLY A 126 9.65 -0.86 12.00
C GLY A 126 9.55 -0.78 13.53
N GLY A 127 8.34 -1.01 14.08
CA GLY A 127 8.07 -1.00 15.52
C GLY A 127 8.45 -2.30 16.25
N LEU A 128 8.81 -3.36 15.53
CA LEU A 128 9.27 -4.61 16.16
C LEU A 128 10.64 -4.44 16.85
N PRO A 129 10.89 -5.17 17.96
CA PRO A 129 12.22 -5.37 18.50
C PRO A 129 13.21 -5.80 17.41
N GLU A 130 14.48 -5.40 17.52
CA GLU A 130 15.43 -5.54 16.41
C GLU A 130 15.63 -6.99 15.94
N ASP A 131 15.72 -7.93 16.86
CA ASP A 131 15.81 -9.36 16.61
C ASP A 131 14.57 -9.88 15.87
N ARG A 132 13.37 -9.51 16.33
CA ARG A 132 12.10 -9.87 15.67
C ARG A 132 11.99 -9.24 14.29
N ARG A 133 12.34 -7.96 14.15
CA ARG A 133 12.37 -7.25 12.87
C ARG A 133 13.27 -7.95 11.85
N ARG A 134 14.48 -8.37 12.27
CA ARG A 134 15.42 -9.13 11.42
C ARG A 134 14.85 -10.48 11.01
N LEU A 135 14.16 -11.18 11.92
CA LEU A 135 13.52 -12.47 11.64
C LEU A 135 12.39 -12.32 10.61
N VAL A 136 11.48 -11.38 10.84
CA VAL A 136 10.35 -11.10 9.91
C VAL A 136 10.87 -10.63 8.56
N ALA A 137 11.89 -9.76 8.52
CA ALA A 137 12.50 -9.33 7.27
C ALA A 137 13.18 -10.47 6.49
N ARG A 138 13.73 -11.48 7.18
CA ARG A 138 14.25 -12.70 6.54
C ARG A 138 13.11 -13.53 5.96
N ALA A 139 12.08 -13.81 6.74
CA ALA A 139 10.91 -14.57 6.27
C ALA A 139 10.24 -13.91 5.05
N PHE A 140 10.12 -12.58 5.02
CA PHE A 140 9.62 -11.86 3.85
C PHE A 140 10.48 -12.13 2.60
N ARG A 141 11.82 -12.09 2.74
CA ARG A 141 12.74 -12.34 1.62
C ARG A 141 12.65 -13.77 1.11
N ASP A 142 12.47 -14.74 1.99
CA ASP A 142 12.34 -16.14 1.62
C ASP A 142 10.98 -16.37 0.92
N LEU A 143 9.89 -15.80 1.46
CA LEU A 143 8.54 -15.95 0.91
C LEU A 143 8.39 -15.28 -0.46
N ARG A 144 8.92 -14.08 -0.67
CA ARG A 144 8.75 -13.37 -1.96
C ARG A 144 9.40 -14.09 -3.14
N GLU A 145 10.37 -14.98 -2.89
CA GLU A 145 11.04 -15.78 -3.92
C GLU A 145 10.18 -16.98 -4.36
N MET A 146 9.12 -17.28 -3.62
CA MET A 146 8.21 -18.38 -3.91
C MET A 146 7.01 -17.92 -4.76
N PRO A 147 6.35 -18.82 -5.51
CA PRO A 147 5.08 -18.54 -6.16
C PRO A 147 3.96 -18.18 -5.15
N GLN A 148 3.03 -17.31 -5.53
CA GLN A 148 1.96 -16.82 -4.64
C GLN A 148 1.18 -17.94 -3.91
N PRO A 149 0.76 -19.05 -4.56
CA PRO A 149 0.05 -20.12 -3.86
C PRO A 149 0.89 -20.78 -2.76
N GLN A 150 2.19 -20.95 -3.01
CA GLN A 150 3.12 -21.56 -2.05
C GLN A 150 3.36 -20.64 -0.85
N ARG A 151 3.41 -19.32 -1.06
CA ARG A 151 3.52 -18.34 0.03
C ARG A 151 2.37 -18.46 1.02
N GLN A 152 1.14 -18.53 0.51
CA GLN A 152 -0.05 -18.62 1.34
C GLN A 152 -0.06 -19.91 2.16
N ALA A 153 0.27 -21.04 1.52
CA ALA A 153 0.39 -22.33 2.23
C ALA A 153 1.42 -22.28 3.37
N ILE A 154 2.56 -21.60 3.20
CA ILE A 154 3.56 -21.46 4.25
C ILE A 154 3.06 -20.54 5.37
N LEU A 155 2.46 -19.39 5.05
CA LEU A 155 1.90 -18.46 6.04
C LEU A 155 0.80 -19.11 6.91
N ASP A 156 0.08 -20.08 6.35
CA ASP A 156 -0.98 -20.83 7.01
C ASP A 156 -0.51 -22.11 7.73
N SER A 157 0.74 -22.53 7.54
CA SER A 157 1.28 -23.74 8.16
C SER A 157 1.44 -23.62 9.68
N ASP A 158 1.22 -24.73 10.40
CA ASP A 158 1.38 -24.78 11.86
C ASP A 158 2.79 -24.44 12.32
N ARG A 159 3.81 -24.85 11.53
CA ARG A 159 5.20 -24.46 11.77
C ARG A 159 5.37 -22.94 11.77
N PHE A 160 4.76 -22.26 10.80
CA PHE A 160 4.87 -20.81 10.69
C PHE A 160 4.09 -20.10 11.80
N ARG A 161 2.91 -20.62 12.16
CA ARG A 161 2.11 -20.16 13.30
C ARG A 161 2.83 -20.32 14.65
N GLY A 162 3.65 -21.36 14.79
CA GLY A 162 4.48 -21.57 15.99
C GLY A 162 5.68 -20.61 16.09
N GLN A 163 6.13 -20.03 14.97
CA GLN A 163 7.32 -19.16 14.93
C GLN A 163 6.98 -17.66 14.90
N PHE A 164 5.85 -17.30 14.29
CA PHE A 164 5.43 -15.93 14.06
C PHE A 164 4.07 -15.65 14.70
N SER A 165 3.97 -14.53 15.40
CA SER A 165 2.70 -14.07 15.96
C SER A 165 1.72 -13.69 14.84
N ASP A 166 0.43 -13.63 15.17
CA ASP A 166 -0.61 -13.21 14.21
C ASP A 166 -0.32 -11.82 13.62
N GLN A 167 0.23 -10.91 14.42
CA GLN A 167 0.63 -9.58 13.96
C GLN A 167 1.78 -9.65 12.94
N GLU A 168 2.79 -10.48 13.18
CA GLU A 168 3.93 -10.63 12.26
C GLU A 168 3.50 -11.33 10.97
N ARG A 169 2.63 -12.35 11.04
CA ARG A 169 2.06 -13.01 9.87
C ARG A 169 1.19 -12.06 9.05
N SER A 170 0.38 -11.22 9.71
CA SER A 170 -0.39 -10.15 9.05
C SER A 170 0.52 -9.13 8.37
N THR A 171 1.61 -8.73 9.05
CA THR A 171 2.63 -7.85 8.47
C THR A 171 3.22 -8.46 7.20
N LEU A 172 3.61 -9.73 7.24
CA LEU A 172 4.14 -10.45 6.07
C LEU A 172 3.11 -10.56 4.94
N SER A 173 1.88 -10.95 5.26
CA SER A 173 0.78 -11.05 4.29
C SER A 173 0.55 -9.70 3.59
N ASN A 174 0.48 -8.60 4.35
CA ASN A 174 0.28 -7.26 3.80
C ASN A 174 1.43 -6.78 2.92
N LEU A 175 2.68 -7.12 3.27
CA LEU A 175 3.84 -6.79 2.44
C LEU A 175 3.91 -7.66 1.17
N LEU A 176 3.38 -8.89 1.22
CA LEU A 176 3.38 -9.84 0.11
C LEU A 176 2.15 -9.72 -0.80
N ALA A 177 1.08 -9.08 -0.34
CA ALA A 177 -0.17 -8.90 -1.09
C ALA A 177 -0.04 -7.94 -2.27
N VAL A 178 1.10 -7.27 -2.40
CA VAL A 178 1.28 -6.15 -3.30
C VAL A 178 2.54 -6.33 -4.16
N GLU A 179 2.32 -6.63 -5.44
CA GLU A 179 3.37 -6.71 -6.46
C GLU A 179 3.41 -5.41 -7.28
N PRO A 180 4.60 -4.89 -7.63
CA PRO A 180 5.92 -5.47 -7.36
C PRO A 180 6.38 -5.27 -5.91
N TYR A 181 7.16 -6.22 -5.39
CA TYR A 181 7.63 -6.18 -4.00
C TYR A 181 8.53 -4.98 -3.73
N LEU A 182 8.29 -4.31 -2.61
CA LEU A 182 9.24 -3.31 -2.14
C LEU A 182 10.55 -3.99 -1.74
N PRO A 183 11.71 -3.43 -2.15
CA PRO A 183 12.99 -3.93 -1.69
C PRO A 183 13.09 -3.78 -0.15
N VAL A 184 13.28 -4.90 0.56
CA VAL A 184 13.51 -4.89 2.01
C VAL A 184 14.98 -4.59 2.30
N ARG A 185 15.22 -3.68 3.26
CA ARG A 185 16.56 -3.29 3.72
C ARG A 185 17.32 -4.51 4.26
N ARG A 186 18.55 -4.74 3.80
CA ARG A 186 19.42 -5.76 4.38
C ARG A 186 20.08 -5.16 5.64
N PRO A 187 20.26 -5.93 6.73
CA PRO A 187 20.92 -5.45 7.95
C PRO A 187 22.36 -4.93 7.75
N ASN A 188 23.00 -5.22 6.62
CA ASN A 188 24.37 -4.81 6.30
C ASN A 188 24.47 -3.76 5.18
N ASP A 189 23.33 -3.17 4.76
CA ASP A 189 23.33 -2.06 3.82
C ASP A 189 23.69 -0.77 4.56
N GLY A 190 24.98 -0.63 4.92
CA GLY A 190 25.66 0.57 5.40
C GLY A 190 24.80 1.63 6.09
N THR A 191 24.73 1.58 7.42
CA THR A 191 24.50 2.76 8.25
C THR A 191 25.74 3.67 8.14
N THR A 192 25.90 4.36 7.02
CA THR A 192 26.76 5.54 6.94
C THR A 192 25.85 6.76 6.93
N TYR A 193 25.22 7.01 8.09
CA TYR A 193 24.85 8.38 8.41
C TYR A 193 26.17 9.07 8.72
N GLY A 194 26.59 9.95 7.81
CA GLY A 194 27.74 10.81 8.00
C GLY A 194 27.68 11.47 9.36
N LYS A 195 28.82 11.41 10.06
CA LYS A 195 29.10 12.37 11.13
C LYS A 195 29.25 13.76 10.53
#